data_AF-A0A9D6RLP1-F1
#
_entry.id   AF-A0A9D6RLP1-F1
#
_cell.length_a   1.000
_cell.length_b   1.000
_cell.length_c   1.000
_cell.angle_alpha   90.00
_cell.angle_beta   90.00
_cell.angle_gamma   90.00
#
_symmetry.space_group_name_H-M   'P 1'
#
loop_
_entity.id
_entity.type
_entity.pdbx_description
1 polymer ?
#
loop_
_entity_poly.entity_id
_entity_poly.type
_entity_poly.pdbx_seq_one_letter_code
_entity_poly.pdbx_strand_id
1 'polypeptide(L)'
;MAITSIALLTMIGVYISGARLMSRSRDISTATQIARQVMETLKERGYDQIPAGPAMFDGRAPDPTDPTRDFPPPPYPEVSRNGATFAVAVRVERVDERPLKAVTVEVYYDRASHVSFQTYLKP
;
A
#
# COMPACT_ATOMS: atom_id res chain seq x y z
N MET A 1 -29.19 34.70 -21.71
CA MET A 1 -27.74 34.61 -21.41
C MET A 1 -27.43 33.98 -20.05
N ALA A 2 -28.27 34.11 -19.01
CA ALA A 2 -27.99 33.48 -17.70
C ALA A 2 -28.09 31.93 -17.69
N ILE A 3 -29.03 31.36 -18.46
CA ILE A 3 -29.29 29.91 -18.48
C ILE A 3 -28.12 29.12 -19.11
N THR A 4 -27.52 29.65 -20.18
CA THR A 4 -26.37 29.02 -20.86
C THR A 4 -25.12 29.00 -19.99
N SER A 5 -24.90 30.04 -19.18
CA SER A 5 -23.78 30.10 -18.24
C SER A 5 -23.93 29.10 -17.09
N ILE A 6 -25.15 28.91 -16.56
CA ILE A 6 -25.42 27.93 -15.50
C ILE A 6 -25.19 26.50 -16.00
N ALA A 7 -25.63 26.20 -17.23
CA ALA A 7 -25.41 24.89 -17.85
C ALA A 7 -23.92 24.58 -18.10
N LEU A 8 -23.12 25.60 -18.46
CA LEU A 8 -21.68 25.42 -18.65
C LEU A 8 -20.96 25.13 -17.31
N LEU A 9 -21.34 25.82 -16.25
CA LEU A 9 -20.76 25.65 -14.92
C LEU A 9 -21.07 24.27 -14.32
N THR A 10 -22.30 23.78 -14.48
CA THR A 10 -22.67 22.44 -13.99
C THR A 10 -21.91 21.33 -14.73
N MET A 11 -21.75 21.47 -16.05
CA MET A 11 -21.00 20.50 -16.87
C MET A 11 -19.53 20.42 -16.47
N ILE A 12 -18.88 21.57 -16.19
CA ILE A 12 -17.49 21.61 -15.70
C ILE A 12 -17.38 20.93 -14.33
N GLY A 13 -18.34 21.16 -13.42
CA GLY A 13 -18.34 20.52 -12.09
C GLY A 13 -18.44 19.00 -12.13
N VAL A 14 -19.28 18.45 -13.02
CA VAL A 14 -19.40 16.99 -13.23
C VAL A 14 -18.11 16.41 -13.78
N TYR A 15 -17.47 17.09 -14.75
CA TYR A 15 -16.22 16.64 -15.34
C TYR A 15 -15.08 16.56 -14.32
N ILE A 16 -14.88 17.62 -13.51
CA ILE A 16 -13.84 17.64 -12.48
C ILE A 16 -14.04 16.52 -11.45
N SER A 17 -15.29 16.30 -11.05
CA SER A 17 -15.66 15.24 -10.10
C SER A 17 -15.36 13.85 -10.67
N GLY A 18 -15.70 13.62 -11.95
CA GLY A 18 -15.39 12.39 -12.67
C GLY A 18 -13.90 12.14 -12.80
N ALA A 19 -13.12 13.16 -13.18
CA ALA A 19 -11.67 13.07 -13.31
C ALA A 19 -10.99 12.71 -11.98
N ARG A 20 -11.44 13.32 -10.87
CA ARG A 20 -10.92 13.01 -9.52
C ARG A 20 -11.23 11.58 -9.10
N LEU A 21 -12.42 11.09 -9.40
CA LEU A 21 -12.82 9.70 -9.11
C LEU A 21 -11.96 8.70 -9.90
N MET A 22 -11.70 8.98 -11.18
CA MET A 22 -10.87 8.14 -12.04
C MET A 22 -9.41 8.09 -11.55
N SER A 23 -8.84 9.22 -11.13
CA SER A 23 -7.49 9.25 -10.54
C SER A 23 -7.43 8.35 -9.30
N ARG A 24 -8.37 8.51 -8.36
CA ARG A 24 -8.43 7.68 -7.15
C ARG A 24 -8.56 6.19 -7.45
N SER A 25 -9.39 5.84 -8.43
CA SER A 25 -9.56 4.44 -8.86
C SER A 25 -8.25 3.85 -9.40
N ARG A 26 -7.49 4.64 -10.16
CA ARG A 26 -6.16 4.26 -10.65
C ARG A 26 -5.19 4.06 -9.49
N ASP A 27 -5.14 5.00 -8.55
CA ASP A 27 -4.23 4.96 -7.40
C ASP A 27 -4.51 3.73 -6.52
N ILE A 28 -5.79 3.44 -6.22
CA ILE A 28 -6.19 2.23 -5.49
C ILE A 28 -5.79 0.97 -6.23
N SER A 29 -6.01 0.92 -7.55
CA SER A 29 -5.63 -0.24 -8.37
C SER A 29 -4.13 -0.48 -8.36
N THR A 30 -3.33 0.58 -8.52
CA THR A 30 -1.86 0.50 -8.48
C THR A 30 -1.36 0.13 -7.08
N ALA A 31 -1.89 0.75 -6.03
CA ALA A 31 -1.55 0.41 -4.64
C ALA A 31 -1.87 -1.05 -4.31
N THR A 32 -3.00 -1.55 -4.81
CA THR A 32 -3.40 -2.97 -4.68
C THR A 32 -2.43 -3.91 -5.38
N GLN A 33 -1.96 -3.56 -6.58
CA GLN A 33 -0.96 -4.34 -7.31
C GLN A 33 0.38 -4.39 -6.56
N ILE A 34 0.82 -3.24 -6.02
CA ILE A 34 2.05 -3.16 -5.21
C ILE A 34 1.91 -4.01 -3.94
N ALA A 35 0.80 -3.86 -3.22
CA ALA A 35 0.54 -4.61 -1.99
C ALA A 35 0.53 -6.12 -2.25
N ARG A 36 -0.12 -6.54 -3.35
CA ARG A 36 -0.13 -7.94 -3.78
C ARG A 36 1.27 -8.45 -4.09
N GLN A 37 2.05 -7.70 -4.87
CA GLN A 37 3.42 -8.09 -5.23
C GLN A 37 4.28 -8.30 -3.98
N VAL A 38 4.27 -7.35 -3.04
CA VAL A 38 5.00 -7.47 -1.76
C VAL A 38 4.52 -8.70 -1.00
N MET A 39 3.20 -8.89 -0.91
CA MET A 39 2.60 -10.01 -0.20
C MET A 39 2.97 -11.36 -0.82
N GLU A 40 3.01 -11.46 -2.16
CA GLU A 40 3.43 -12.66 -2.89
C GLU A 40 4.90 -12.95 -2.64
N THR A 41 5.77 -11.94 -2.73
CA THR A 41 7.20 -12.10 -2.40
C THR A 41 7.40 -12.54 -0.94
N LEU A 42 6.62 -12.01 0.00
CA LEU A 42 6.66 -12.42 1.41
C LEU A 42 6.21 -13.88 1.60
N LYS A 43 5.19 -14.32 0.87
CA LYS A 43 4.72 -15.71 0.89
C LYS A 43 5.75 -16.66 0.26
N GLU A 44 6.40 -16.26 -0.82
CA GLU A 44 7.45 -17.03 -1.49
C GLU A 44 8.69 -17.20 -0.61
N ARG A 45 9.09 -16.15 0.13
CA ARG A 45 10.20 -16.21 1.08
C ARG A 45 9.93 -17.10 2.29
N GLY A 46 8.66 -17.27 2.65
CA GLY A 46 8.23 -18.18 3.71
C GLY A 46 8.46 -17.64 5.13
N TYR A 47 8.13 -18.49 6.12
CA TYR A 47 8.06 -18.11 7.53
C TYR A 47 9.40 -17.66 8.13
N ASP A 48 10.51 -18.30 7.74
CA ASP A 48 11.82 -18.10 8.37
C ASP A 48 12.48 -16.75 8.03
N GLN A 49 12.17 -16.22 6.86
CA GLN A 49 12.70 -14.95 6.36
C GLN A 49 11.98 -13.73 6.95
N ILE A 50 10.89 -13.94 7.70
CA ILE A 50 10.14 -12.86 8.34
C ILE A 50 10.66 -12.69 9.77
N PRO A 51 10.85 -11.44 10.25
CA PRO A 51 11.26 -11.18 11.63
C PRO A 51 10.49 -12.02 12.64
N ALA A 52 11.21 -12.57 13.62
CA ALA A 52 10.62 -13.51 14.58
C ALA A 52 9.70 -12.79 15.60
N GLY A 53 9.99 -11.53 15.90
CA GLY A 53 9.23 -10.70 16.82
C GLY A 53 8.36 -9.66 16.11
N PRO A 54 7.54 -8.92 16.89
CA PRO A 54 6.79 -7.81 16.34
C PRO A 54 7.75 -6.76 15.76
N ALA A 55 7.48 -6.33 14.54
CA ALA A 55 8.30 -5.35 13.83
C ALA A 55 7.42 -4.47 12.95
N MET A 56 7.81 -3.22 12.79
CA MET A 56 7.15 -2.27 11.90
C MET A 56 8.23 -1.60 11.06
N PHE A 57 7.97 -1.52 9.76
CA PHE A 57 8.82 -0.83 8.80
C PHE A 57 7.92 0.10 7.99
N ASP A 58 8.01 1.41 8.21
CA ASP A 58 7.18 2.40 7.54
C ASP A 58 7.97 3.14 6.45
N GLY A 59 7.64 2.90 5.19
CA GLY A 59 8.28 3.56 4.05
C GLY A 59 7.98 5.05 3.95
N ARG A 60 6.96 5.57 4.66
CA ARG A 60 6.66 7.01 4.73
C ARG A 60 7.68 7.78 5.56
N ALA A 61 8.37 7.09 6.46
CA ALA A 61 9.46 7.57 7.29
C ALA A 61 10.51 6.46 7.33
N PRO A 62 11.27 6.28 6.23
CA PRO A 62 11.88 5.01 5.86
C PRO A 62 12.73 4.42 6.99
N ASP A 63 12.14 3.44 7.68
CA ASP A 63 12.85 2.61 8.65
C ASP A 63 13.92 1.77 7.93
N PRO A 64 15.08 1.54 8.55
CA PRO A 64 16.12 0.70 7.96
C PRO A 64 15.61 -0.73 7.78
N THR A 65 16.00 -1.35 6.66
CA THR A 65 15.73 -2.78 6.42
C THR A 65 16.54 -3.65 7.39
N ASP A 66 16.03 -4.83 7.71
CA ASP A 66 16.78 -5.88 8.39
C ASP A 66 17.74 -6.53 7.37
N PRO A 67 19.06 -6.27 7.43
CA PRO A 67 20.01 -6.75 6.44
C PRO A 67 20.24 -8.27 6.52
N THR A 68 19.87 -8.91 7.63
CA THR A 68 20.03 -10.37 7.80
C THR A 68 18.94 -11.17 7.11
N ARG A 69 17.79 -10.53 6.84
CA ARG A 69 16.58 -11.13 6.25
C ARG A 69 16.15 -10.47 4.95
N ASP A 70 16.84 -9.41 4.54
CA ASP A 70 16.49 -8.56 3.41
C ASP A 70 15.02 -8.07 3.49
N PHE A 71 14.59 -7.65 4.70
CA PHE A 71 13.19 -7.35 5.01
C PHE A 71 13.01 -5.87 5.37
N PRO A 72 11.96 -5.18 4.89
CA PRO A 72 10.94 -5.66 3.95
C PRO A 72 11.48 -5.85 2.53
N PRO A 73 10.88 -6.76 1.74
CA PRO A 73 11.29 -6.95 0.36
C PRO A 73 10.96 -5.73 -0.52
N PRO A 74 11.60 -5.61 -1.69
CA PRO A 74 11.20 -4.63 -2.70
C PRO A 74 9.70 -4.71 -3.05
N PRO A 75 9.02 -3.58 -3.31
CA PRO A 75 9.57 -2.25 -3.54
C PRO A 75 9.51 -1.31 -2.32
N TYR A 76 9.74 -1.82 -1.11
CA TYR A 76 9.99 -0.96 0.06
C TYR A 76 11.26 -0.09 -0.14
N PRO A 77 11.31 1.17 0.36
CA PRO A 77 10.26 1.88 1.11
C PRO A 77 9.22 2.57 0.24
N GLU A 78 9.57 2.97 -0.99
CA GLU A 78 8.68 3.71 -1.88
C GLU A 78 8.81 3.26 -3.34
N VAL A 79 7.73 3.44 -4.10
CA VAL A 79 7.71 3.17 -5.53
C VAL A 79 6.93 4.26 -6.27
N SER A 80 7.51 4.76 -7.37
CA SER A 80 6.85 5.72 -8.25
C SER A 80 6.23 5.00 -9.46
N ARG A 81 4.91 5.17 -9.67
CA ARG A 81 4.16 4.59 -10.79
C ARG A 81 3.15 5.60 -11.30
N ASN A 82 3.06 5.76 -12.63
CA ASN A 82 2.06 6.62 -13.27
C ASN A 82 2.04 8.08 -12.77
N GLY A 83 3.20 8.61 -12.34
CA GLY A 83 3.33 9.97 -11.80
C GLY A 83 2.89 10.14 -10.34
N ALA A 84 2.52 9.07 -9.65
CA ALA A 84 2.23 9.04 -8.21
C ALA A 84 3.31 8.25 -7.46
N THR A 85 3.60 8.67 -6.22
CA THR A 85 4.51 7.99 -5.30
C THR A 85 3.70 7.21 -4.28
N PHE A 86 4.07 5.95 -4.09
CA PHE A 86 3.42 5.04 -3.16
C PHE A 86 4.43 4.61 -2.09
N ALA A 87 4.09 4.82 -0.82
CA ALA A 87 4.91 4.36 0.29
C ALA A 87 4.42 3.00 0.77
N VAL A 88 5.35 2.08 1.00
CA VAL A 88 5.07 0.72 1.46
C VAL A 88 5.43 0.63 2.94
N ALA A 89 4.50 0.17 3.76
CA ALA A 89 4.76 -0.17 5.15
C ALA A 89 4.46 -1.65 5.39
N VAL A 90 5.29 -2.30 6.20
CA VAL A 90 5.12 -3.71 6.56
C VAL A 90 5.16 -3.86 8.07
N ARG A 91 4.08 -4.44 8.61
CA ARG A 91 3.96 -4.78 10.02
C ARG A 91 3.98 -6.29 10.19
N VAL A 92 4.74 -6.75 11.16
CA VAL A 92 4.80 -8.13 11.60
C VAL A 92 4.29 -8.17 13.03
N GLU A 93 3.32 -9.05 13.28
CA GLU A 93 2.78 -9.32 14.60
C GLU A 93 2.87 -10.82 14.87
N ARG A 94 3.19 -11.19 16.11
CA ARG A 94 3.12 -12.59 16.55
C ARG A 94 1.71 -12.86 17.04
N VAL A 95 1.10 -13.94 16.56
CA VAL A 95 -0.19 -14.39 17.07
C VAL A 95 0.09 -15.34 18.24
N ASP A 96 -0.47 -15.03 19.41
CA ASP A 96 -0.18 -15.70 20.68
C ASP A 96 -0.22 -17.24 20.61
N GLU A 97 0.63 -17.87 21.45
CA GLU A 97 0.73 -19.32 21.73
C GLU A 97 0.92 -20.27 20.52
N ARG A 98 0.97 -19.75 19.28
CA ARG A 98 1.17 -20.53 18.06
C ARG A 98 2.37 -19.99 17.28
N PRO A 99 3.08 -20.83 16.51
CA PRO A 99 4.12 -20.35 15.59
C PRO A 99 3.46 -19.69 14.37
N LEU A 100 2.68 -18.64 14.57
CA LEU A 100 1.96 -17.91 13.54
C LEU A 100 2.45 -16.46 13.51
N LYS A 101 2.87 -16.01 12.33
CA LYS A 101 3.22 -14.62 12.06
C LYS A 101 2.10 -13.99 11.24
N ALA A 102 1.48 -12.95 11.78
CA ALA A 102 0.59 -12.09 11.02
C ALA A 102 1.46 -11.02 10.35
N VAL A 103 1.32 -10.89 9.04
CA VAL A 103 2.06 -9.91 8.25
C VAL A 103 1.07 -9.03 7.52
N THR A 104 1.14 -7.75 7.80
CA THR A 104 0.28 -6.73 7.23
C THR A 104 1.11 -5.81 6.35
N VAL A 105 0.75 -5.73 5.08
CA VAL A 105 1.35 -4.82 4.09
C VAL A 105 0.37 -3.69 3.85
N GLU A 106 0.81 -2.47 4.10
CA GLU A 106 0.06 -1.25 3.84
C GLU A 106 0.74 -0.48 2.71
N VAL A 107 -0.03 -0.05 1.70
CA VAL A 107 0.49 0.80 0.61
C VAL A 107 -0.27 2.11 0.60
N TYR A 108 0.43 3.19 0.93
CA TYR A 108 -0.09 4.54 1.02
C TYR A 108 0.04 5.23 -0.34
N TYR A 109 -1.07 5.78 -0.83
CA TYR A 109 -1.13 6.58 -2.06
C TYR A 109 -1.53 8.05 -1.81
N ASP A 110 -1.78 8.39 -0.55
CA ASP A 110 -1.91 9.75 -0.02
C ASP A 110 -1.54 9.72 1.48
N ARG A 111 -1.49 10.86 2.18
CA ARG A 111 -1.11 10.98 3.59
C ARG A 111 -1.97 10.13 4.54
N ALA A 112 -3.22 9.88 4.19
CA ALA A 112 -4.17 9.13 5.03
C ALA A 112 -4.77 7.91 4.31
N SER A 113 -4.69 7.87 2.98
CA SER A 113 -5.34 6.83 2.19
C SER A 113 -4.34 5.74 1.84
N HIS A 114 -4.70 4.50 2.18
CA HIS A 114 -3.89 3.33 1.94
C HIS A 114 -4.75 2.12 1.61
N VAL A 115 -4.10 1.08 1.10
CA VAL A 115 -4.68 -0.25 0.95
C VAL A 115 -3.92 -1.16 1.93
N SER A 116 -4.64 -1.99 2.69
CA SER A 116 -4.04 -2.88 3.69
C SER A 116 -4.35 -4.34 3.36
N PHE A 117 -3.31 -5.16 3.33
CA PHE A 117 -3.36 -6.59 3.02
C PHE A 117 -2.74 -7.33 4.18
N GLN A 118 -3.50 -8.25 4.79
CA GLN A 118 -3.00 -9.08 5.88
C GLN A 118 -2.95 -10.55 5.45
N THR A 119 -1.89 -11.23 5.85
CA THR A 119 -1.77 -12.67 5.71
C THR A 119 -1.21 -13.30 6.99
N TYR A 120 -1.39 -14.61 7.10
CA TYR A 120 -0.83 -15.40 8.20
C TYR A 120 0.12 -16.42 7.61
N LEU A 121 1.31 -16.49 8.20
CA LEU A 121 2.33 -17.45 7.84
C LEU A 121 2.56 -18.41 8.99
N LYS A 122 2.63 -19.69 8.64
CA LYS A 122 2.98 -20.80 9.51
C LYS A 122 4.34 -21.36 9.07
N PRO A 123 5.11 -21.96 9.98
CA PRO A 123 6.29 -22.75 9.62
C PRO A 123 5.93 -23.91 8.69
#